data_AF-A0A2Z4JW78-F1
#
_entry.id   AF-A0A2Z4JW78-F1
#
_cell.length_a   1.000
_cell.length_b   1.000
_cell.length_c   1.000
_cell.angle_alpha   90.00
_cell.angle_beta   90.00
_cell.angle_gamma   90.00
#
_symmetry.space_group_name_H-M   'P 1'
#
loop_
_entity.id
_entity.type
_entity.pdbx_description
1 polymer ?
#
loop_
_entity_poly.entity_id
_entity_poly.type
_entity_poly.pdbx_seq_one_letter_code
_entity_poly.pdbx_strand_id
1 'polypeptide(L)'
;MYGKPDALDRLVQVLLMLVALFTLSNGLFMLIDPFGWYDFVGTVKATGPANQHFIRDIGIAYLTSGAMIAFAAANPALRWGSALAGTLWLGAHGVLHIYEVMTGMCSPDIFWRDAPGVLGPPLLVLIAIAIQLGRQRVSPVPLPKRSFIRLMKKIAGDKEPYYDDLSDAGGFAVEKFQHAMILSRHYFHAPKDMIHMARLGSTRAEDCGPCVEIVRGFALADGMADERIQNALMGKPDSDTDALAFDFGDAIASGDVLRASELGKVVEAQYSRPVRTELTLAAASGRLYPAIKRGLGYASSCRIPMTE
;
A
#
# COMPACT_ATOMS: atom_id res chain seq x y z
N MET A 1 6.82 1.81 -7.31
CA MET A 1 5.47 2.16 -7.83
C MET A 1 4.59 0.92 -7.86
N TYR A 2 3.26 1.05 -7.78
CA TYR A 2 2.35 -0.11 -7.85
C TYR A 2 2.08 -0.47 -9.31
N GLY A 3 3.02 -1.16 -9.95
CA GLY A 3 2.84 -1.69 -11.30
C GLY A 3 1.91 -2.91 -11.34
N LYS A 4 1.97 -3.65 -12.45
CA LYS A 4 1.26 -4.93 -12.58
C LYS A 4 1.67 -5.90 -11.45
N PRO A 5 0.73 -6.71 -10.92
CA PRO A 5 1.06 -7.68 -9.88
C PRO A 5 2.07 -8.71 -10.40
N ASP A 6 3.12 -8.96 -9.64
CA ASP A 6 4.09 -10.01 -9.92
C ASP A 6 3.79 -11.30 -9.13
N ALA A 7 4.65 -12.32 -9.25
CA ALA A 7 4.43 -13.63 -8.64
C ALA A 7 4.24 -13.57 -7.12
N LEU A 8 4.95 -12.68 -6.42
CA LEU A 8 4.81 -12.52 -4.96
C LEU A 8 3.52 -11.79 -4.62
N ASP A 9 3.07 -10.83 -5.43
CA ASP A 9 1.73 -10.25 -5.25
C ASP A 9 0.64 -11.31 -5.44
N ARG A 10 0.79 -12.18 -6.44
CA ARG A 10 -0.14 -13.30 -6.67
C ARG A 10 -0.12 -14.30 -5.53
N LEU A 11 1.05 -14.62 -4.98
CA LEU A 11 1.15 -15.46 -3.79
C LEU A 11 0.38 -14.85 -2.61
N VAL A 12 0.59 -13.57 -2.32
CA VAL A 12 -0.15 -12.85 -1.27
C VAL A 12 -1.66 -12.91 -1.52
N GLN A 13 -2.11 -12.67 -2.75
CA GLN A 13 -3.53 -12.79 -3.12
C GLN A 13 -4.07 -14.19 -2.85
N VAL A 14 -3.34 -15.24 -3.26
CA VAL A 14 -3.72 -16.64 -3.04
C VAL A 14 -3.81 -16.96 -1.55
N LEU A 15 -2.81 -16.57 -0.74
CA LEU A 15 -2.84 -16.80 0.71
C LEU A 15 -4.08 -16.17 1.36
N LEU A 16 -4.38 -14.92 1.03
CA LEU A 16 -5.57 -14.23 1.55
C LEU A 16 -6.86 -14.88 1.04
N MET A 17 -6.93 -15.27 -0.23
CA MET A 17 -8.11 -15.95 -0.80
C MET A 17 -8.36 -17.32 -0.17
N LEU A 18 -7.31 -18.10 0.10
CA LEU A 18 -7.41 -19.39 0.78
C LEU A 18 -8.00 -19.22 2.18
N VAL A 19 -7.48 -18.26 2.94
CA VAL A 19 -8.00 -17.95 4.28
C VAL A 19 -9.44 -17.43 4.20
N ALA A 20 -9.73 -16.52 3.27
CA ALA A 20 -11.08 -15.99 3.09
C ALA A 20 -12.08 -17.11 2.78
N LEU A 21 -11.76 -18.01 1.84
CA LEU A 21 -12.63 -19.12 1.48
C LEU A 21 -12.87 -20.05 2.67
N PHE A 22 -11.80 -20.47 3.36
CA PHE A 22 -11.93 -21.30 4.56
C PHE A 22 -12.84 -20.64 5.60
N THR A 23 -12.58 -19.37 5.90
CA THR A 23 -13.28 -18.63 6.95
C THR A 23 -14.76 -18.43 6.59
N LEU A 24 -15.05 -18.09 5.33
CA LEU A 24 -16.41 -17.93 4.83
C LEU A 24 -17.17 -19.26 4.83
N SER A 25 -16.56 -20.33 4.33
CA SER A 25 -17.18 -21.67 4.31
C SER A 25 -17.46 -22.19 5.71
N ASN A 26 -16.51 -22.02 6.64
CA ASN A 26 -16.70 -22.42 8.03
C ASN A 26 -17.82 -21.63 8.72
N GLY A 27 -17.84 -20.31 8.55
CA GLY A 27 -18.90 -19.47 9.08
C GLY A 27 -20.28 -19.78 8.49
N LEU A 28 -20.34 -20.10 7.19
CA LEU A 28 -21.57 -20.50 6.52
C LEU A 28 -22.09 -21.86 7.03
N PHE A 29 -21.19 -22.82 7.27
CA PHE A 29 -21.56 -24.11 7.85
C PHE A 29 -22.19 -23.93 9.24
N MET A 30 -21.56 -23.14 10.12
CA MET A 30 -22.11 -22.79 11.44
C MET A 30 -23.49 -22.13 11.37
N LEU A 31 -23.74 -21.30 10.33
CA LEU A 31 -25.05 -20.65 10.16
C LEU A 31 -26.14 -21.62 9.71
N ILE A 32 -25.85 -22.41 8.68
CA ILE A 32 -26.81 -23.31 8.03
C ILE A 32 -27.12 -24.51 8.92
N ASP A 33 -26.08 -25.19 9.42
CA ASP A 33 -26.20 -26.42 10.20
C ASP A 33 -25.25 -26.40 11.42
N PRO A 34 -25.63 -25.66 12.49
CA PRO A 34 -24.78 -25.49 13.67
C PRO A 34 -24.52 -26.80 14.42
N PHE A 35 -25.47 -27.73 14.47
CA PHE A 35 -25.29 -29.00 15.16
C PHE A 35 -24.45 -29.97 14.33
N GLY A 36 -24.65 -30.03 13.01
CA GLY A 36 -23.76 -30.79 12.12
C GLY A 36 -22.33 -30.25 12.16
N TRP A 37 -22.14 -28.93 12.25
CA TRP A 37 -20.81 -28.34 12.45
C TRP A 37 -20.18 -28.78 13.78
N TYR A 38 -20.95 -28.71 14.88
CA TYR A 38 -20.50 -29.14 16.21
C TYR A 38 -20.09 -30.62 16.24
N ASP A 39 -20.85 -31.47 15.55
CA ASP A 39 -20.53 -32.89 15.41
C ASP A 39 -19.33 -33.15 14.52
N PHE A 40 -19.19 -32.40 13.42
CA PHE A 40 -18.09 -32.51 12.46
C PHE A 40 -16.74 -32.15 13.06
N VAL A 41 -16.65 -31.03 13.78
CA VAL A 41 -15.39 -30.58 14.40
C VAL A 41 -14.99 -31.54 15.53
N GLY A 42 -15.96 -32.02 16.31
CA GLY A 42 -15.78 -33.09 17.30
C GLY A 42 -15.00 -32.69 18.56
N THR A 43 -13.92 -31.91 18.43
CA THR A 43 -13.09 -31.40 19.54
C THR A 43 -13.83 -30.39 20.40
N VAL A 44 -14.72 -29.58 19.80
CA VAL A 44 -15.59 -28.63 20.50
C VAL A 44 -16.53 -29.27 21.52
N LYS A 45 -16.72 -30.59 21.48
CA LYS A 45 -17.46 -31.32 22.52
C LYS A 45 -16.76 -31.29 23.87
N ALA A 46 -15.45 -31.10 23.89
CA ALA A 46 -14.66 -30.95 25.11
C ALA A 46 -14.92 -29.61 25.81
N THR A 47 -15.47 -28.60 25.12
CA THR A 47 -15.68 -27.26 25.67
C THR A 47 -17.09 -27.05 26.25
N GLY A 48 -17.96 -28.07 26.22
CA GLY A 48 -19.31 -28.03 26.79
C GLY A 48 -20.42 -28.29 25.78
N PRO A 49 -21.70 -28.30 26.23
CA PRO A 49 -22.84 -28.65 25.39
C PRO A 49 -23.08 -27.64 24.25
N ALA A 50 -23.59 -28.13 23.12
CA ALA A 50 -23.90 -27.30 21.97
C ALA A 50 -24.99 -26.25 22.29
N ASN A 51 -24.75 -25.02 21.86
CA ASN A 51 -25.75 -23.95 21.85
C ASN A 51 -25.89 -23.40 20.42
N GLN A 52 -27.07 -23.57 19.83
CA GLN A 52 -27.34 -23.19 18.45
C GLN A 52 -27.12 -21.71 18.17
N HIS A 53 -27.57 -20.84 19.07
CA HIS A 53 -27.44 -19.39 18.91
C HIS A 53 -25.97 -18.98 18.96
N PHE A 54 -25.24 -19.46 19.97
CA PHE A 54 -23.82 -19.18 20.16
C PHE A 54 -22.96 -19.63 18.97
N ILE A 55 -23.22 -20.82 18.41
CA ILE A 55 -22.51 -21.30 17.21
C ILE A 55 -22.77 -20.37 16.02
N ARG A 56 -23.99 -19.85 15.86
CA ARG A 56 -24.32 -18.90 14.80
C ARG A 56 -23.65 -17.55 14.99
N ASP A 57 -23.53 -17.06 16.22
CA ASP A 57 -22.80 -15.83 16.51
C ASP A 57 -21.32 -15.94 16.12
N ILE A 58 -20.69 -17.08 16.44
CA ILE A 58 -19.34 -17.43 15.98
C ILE A 58 -19.30 -17.49 14.45
N GLY A 59 -20.31 -18.09 13.82
CA GLY A 59 -20.46 -18.15 12.37
C GLY A 59 -20.47 -16.76 11.71
N ILE A 60 -21.18 -15.80 12.29
CA ILE A 60 -21.21 -14.41 11.81
C ILE A 60 -19.83 -13.75 11.97
N ALA A 61 -19.11 -14.02 13.07
CA ALA A 61 -17.75 -13.53 13.26
C ALA A 61 -16.77 -14.08 12.21
N TYR A 62 -16.86 -15.38 11.89
CA TYR A 62 -16.14 -15.99 10.77
C TYR A 62 -16.51 -15.33 9.44
N LEU A 63 -17.80 -15.19 9.12
CA LEU A 63 -18.23 -14.57 7.86
C LEU A 63 -17.73 -13.13 7.71
N THR A 64 -17.81 -12.34 8.78
CA THR A 64 -17.32 -10.95 8.79
C THR A 64 -15.81 -10.90 8.57
N SER A 65 -15.05 -11.74 9.29
CA SER A 65 -13.60 -11.87 9.14
C SER A 65 -13.22 -12.27 7.71
N GLY A 66 -13.89 -13.29 7.17
CA GLY A 66 -13.68 -13.79 5.81
C GLY A 66 -14.00 -12.75 4.73
N ALA A 67 -15.07 -11.97 4.90
CA ALA A 67 -15.44 -10.90 3.98
C ALA A 67 -14.40 -9.77 3.96
N MET A 68 -13.89 -9.36 5.12
CA MET A 68 -12.82 -8.35 5.22
C MET A 68 -11.52 -8.81 4.57
N ILE A 69 -11.16 -10.09 4.73
CA ILE A 69 -9.97 -10.69 4.11
C ILE A 69 -10.16 -10.84 2.60
N ALA A 70 -11.35 -11.25 2.12
CA ALA A 70 -11.68 -11.31 0.70
C ALA A 70 -11.60 -9.93 0.03
N PHE A 71 -12.13 -8.90 0.69
CA PHE A 71 -12.02 -7.52 0.23
C PHE A 71 -10.56 -7.07 0.10
N ALA A 72 -9.72 -7.47 1.05
CA ALA A 72 -8.29 -7.20 1.03
C ALA A 72 -7.56 -7.95 -0.10
N ALA A 73 -7.93 -9.21 -0.36
CA ALA A 73 -7.31 -10.05 -1.39
C ALA A 73 -7.41 -9.45 -2.80
N ALA A 74 -8.47 -8.69 -3.11
CA ALA A 74 -8.60 -8.00 -4.39
C ALA A 74 -7.53 -6.93 -4.63
N ASN A 75 -7.00 -6.29 -3.57
CA ASN A 75 -5.86 -5.38 -3.68
C ASN A 75 -5.07 -5.34 -2.36
N PRO A 76 -4.18 -6.31 -2.12
CA PRO A 76 -3.52 -6.46 -0.83
C PRO A 76 -2.64 -5.25 -0.48
N ALA A 77 -2.01 -4.63 -1.48
CA ALA A 77 -1.16 -3.46 -1.28
C ALA A 77 -1.92 -2.26 -0.70
N LEU A 78 -3.14 -2.00 -1.20
CA LEU A 78 -3.97 -0.89 -0.72
C LEU A 78 -4.82 -1.26 0.50
N ARG A 79 -5.20 -2.53 0.64
CA ARG A 79 -6.23 -2.97 1.59
C ARG A 79 -5.68 -3.87 2.69
N TRP A 80 -4.36 -3.90 2.90
CA TRP A 80 -3.72 -4.69 3.96
C TRP A 80 -4.30 -4.42 5.36
N GLY A 81 -4.74 -3.17 5.64
CA GLY A 81 -5.44 -2.82 6.88
C GLY A 81 -6.76 -3.59 7.08
N SER A 82 -7.48 -3.90 6.00
CA SER A 82 -8.69 -4.74 6.06
C SER A 82 -8.34 -6.20 6.35
N ALA A 83 -7.24 -6.72 5.78
CA ALA A 83 -6.75 -8.06 6.13
C ALA A 83 -6.35 -8.13 7.61
N LEU A 84 -5.65 -7.11 8.11
CA LEU A 84 -5.27 -7.01 9.52
C LEU A 84 -6.51 -7.03 10.42
N ALA A 85 -7.49 -6.17 10.15
CA ALA A 85 -8.71 -6.10 10.95
C ALA A 85 -9.54 -7.40 10.86
N GLY A 86 -9.67 -7.98 9.67
CA GLY A 86 -10.35 -9.26 9.46
C GLY A 86 -9.68 -10.43 10.16
N THR A 87 -8.37 -10.38 10.40
CA THR A 87 -7.68 -11.46 11.13
C THR A 87 -7.66 -11.29 12.65
N LEU A 88 -8.07 -10.14 13.19
CA LEU A 88 -7.97 -9.88 14.64
C LEU A 88 -8.79 -10.87 15.46
N TRP A 89 -10.04 -11.11 15.08
CA TRP A 89 -10.89 -12.06 15.81
C TRP A 89 -10.37 -13.49 15.69
N LEU A 90 -9.95 -13.92 14.49
CA LEU A 90 -9.33 -15.23 14.26
C LEU A 90 -8.08 -15.43 15.13
N GLY A 91 -7.22 -14.41 15.20
CA GLY A 91 -6.02 -14.42 16.03
C GLY A 91 -6.33 -14.45 17.51
N ALA A 92 -7.26 -13.62 17.98
CA ALA A 92 -7.69 -13.59 19.38
C ALA A 92 -8.31 -14.92 19.81
N HIS A 93 -9.12 -15.55 18.94
CA HIS A 93 -9.64 -16.90 19.15
C HIS A 93 -8.50 -17.91 19.22
N GLY A 94 -7.56 -17.88 18.28
CA GLY A 94 -6.37 -18.74 18.34
C GLY A 94 -5.57 -18.60 19.65
N VAL A 95 -5.42 -17.37 20.16
CA VAL A 95 -4.76 -17.11 21.45
C VAL A 95 -5.55 -17.68 22.64
N LEU A 96 -6.88 -17.68 22.58
CA LEU A 96 -7.71 -18.32 23.59
C LEU A 96 -7.41 -19.82 23.70
N HIS A 97 -7.24 -20.52 22.57
CA HIS A 97 -6.85 -21.94 22.56
C HIS A 97 -5.47 -22.17 23.21
N ILE A 98 -4.52 -21.27 22.97
CA ILE A 98 -3.20 -21.33 23.63
C ILE A 98 -3.37 -21.17 25.14
N TYR A 99 -4.19 -20.20 25.58
CA TYR A 99 -4.47 -19.97 26.99
C TYR A 99 -5.15 -21.17 27.66
N GLU A 100 -6.09 -21.84 26.98
CA GLU A 100 -6.79 -23.02 27.52
C GLU A 100 -5.84 -24.19 27.80
N VAL A 101 -4.85 -24.42 26.94
CA VAL A 101 -3.82 -25.44 27.18
C VAL A 101 -2.88 -25.02 28.31
N MET A 102 -2.45 -23.76 28.32
CA MET A 102 -1.52 -23.25 29.34
C MET A 102 -2.10 -23.32 30.76
N THR A 103 -3.42 -23.21 30.89
CA THR A 103 -4.14 -23.26 32.18
C THR A 103 -4.68 -24.65 32.51
N GLY A 104 -4.47 -25.64 31.64
CA GLY A 104 -4.93 -27.01 31.84
C GLY A 104 -6.44 -27.21 31.66
N MET A 105 -7.15 -26.24 31.07
CA MET A 105 -8.57 -26.39 30.70
C MET A 105 -8.76 -27.33 29.52
N CYS A 106 -7.79 -27.38 28.60
CA CYS A 106 -7.79 -28.24 27.42
C CYS A 106 -6.53 -29.13 27.39
N SER A 107 -6.67 -30.37 26.90
CA SER A 107 -5.51 -31.25 26.76
C SER A 107 -4.63 -30.84 25.57
N PRO A 108 -3.30 -31.07 25.63
CA PRO A 108 -2.42 -30.79 24.51
C PRO A 108 -2.83 -31.51 23.21
N ASP A 109 -3.40 -32.71 23.31
CA ASP A 109 -3.86 -33.48 22.15
C ASP A 109 -5.01 -32.81 21.40
N ILE A 110 -5.97 -32.22 22.12
CA ILE A 110 -7.08 -31.48 21.50
C ILE A 110 -6.55 -30.21 20.82
N PHE A 111 -5.66 -29.50 21.49
CA PHE A 111 -5.04 -28.30 20.93
C PHE A 111 -4.32 -28.57 19.61
N TRP A 112 -3.51 -29.63 19.51
CA TRP A 112 -2.81 -29.92 18.26
C TRP A 112 -3.74 -30.32 17.12
N ARG A 113 -4.93 -30.86 17.43
CA ARG A 113 -5.97 -31.13 16.43
C ARG A 113 -6.68 -29.86 15.97
N ASP A 114 -6.88 -28.89 16.86
CA ASP A 114 -7.54 -27.62 16.55
C ASP A 114 -6.60 -26.58 15.94
N ALA A 115 -5.31 -26.61 16.32
CA ALA A 115 -4.28 -25.64 15.94
C ALA A 115 -4.23 -25.33 14.43
N PRO A 116 -4.28 -26.31 13.50
CA PRO A 116 -4.29 -26.01 12.07
C PRO A 116 -5.49 -25.14 11.65
N GLY A 117 -6.66 -25.34 12.25
CA GLY A 117 -7.88 -24.60 11.93
C GLY A 117 -7.99 -23.25 12.64
N VAL A 118 -7.42 -23.10 13.84
CA VAL A 118 -7.58 -21.89 14.67
C VAL A 118 -6.35 -20.97 14.66
N LEU A 119 -5.14 -21.52 14.49
CA LEU A 119 -3.88 -20.75 14.39
C LEU A 119 -3.39 -20.60 12.95
N GLY A 120 -3.70 -21.56 12.08
CA GLY A 120 -3.28 -21.54 10.67
C GLY A 120 -3.79 -20.32 9.90
N PRO A 121 -5.11 -20.05 9.86
CA PRO A 121 -5.67 -18.91 9.13
C PRO A 121 -5.08 -17.55 9.51
N PRO A 122 -5.02 -17.15 10.80
CA PRO A 122 -4.43 -15.87 11.16
C PRO A 122 -2.93 -15.80 10.86
N LEU A 123 -2.19 -16.91 11.02
CA LEU A 123 -0.76 -16.94 10.67
C LEU A 123 -0.54 -16.69 9.17
N LEU A 124 -1.33 -17.31 8.30
CA LEU A 124 -1.24 -17.10 6.85
C LEU A 124 -1.54 -15.65 6.44
N VAL A 125 -2.50 -15.00 7.09
CA VAL A 125 -2.78 -13.57 6.88
C VAL A 125 -1.59 -12.72 7.32
N LEU A 126 -1.01 -13.00 8.49
CA LEU A 126 0.15 -12.27 8.99
C LEU A 126 1.38 -12.45 8.08
N ILE A 127 1.61 -13.66 7.55
CA ILE A 127 2.66 -13.92 6.56
C ILE A 127 2.41 -13.10 5.29
N ALA A 128 1.19 -13.09 4.77
CA ALA A 128 0.81 -12.32 3.59
C ALA A 128 1.06 -10.80 3.79
N ILE A 129 0.71 -10.26 4.96
CA ILE A 129 0.99 -8.87 5.33
C ILE A 129 2.50 -8.63 5.45
N ALA A 130 3.23 -9.52 6.11
CA ALA A 130 4.69 -9.41 6.28
C ALA A 130 5.44 -9.40 4.94
N ILE A 131 5.03 -10.24 3.98
CA ILE A 131 5.57 -10.22 2.62
C ILE A 131 5.35 -8.84 1.99
N GLN A 132 4.15 -8.26 2.05
CA GLN A 132 3.91 -6.95 1.45
C GLN A 132 4.68 -5.81 2.13
N LEU A 133 4.79 -5.86 3.46
CA LEU A 133 5.59 -4.91 4.24
C LEU A 133 7.07 -4.99 3.87
N GLY A 134 7.64 -6.19 3.84
CA GLY A 134 9.05 -6.42 3.50
C GLY A 134 9.40 -5.97 2.08
N ARG A 135 8.43 -6.04 1.15
CA ARG A 135 8.57 -5.57 -0.23
C ARG A 135 8.28 -4.08 -0.40
N GLN A 136 7.95 -3.37 0.67
CA GLN A 136 7.52 -1.97 0.65
C GLN A 136 6.35 -1.71 -0.32
N ARG A 137 5.53 -2.75 -0.57
CA ARG A 137 4.33 -2.74 -1.42
C ARG A 137 3.07 -2.56 -0.60
N VAL A 138 3.12 -1.70 0.40
CA VAL A 138 1.95 -1.31 1.20
C VAL A 138 1.66 0.17 1.08
N SER A 139 0.38 0.50 1.06
CA SER A 139 -0.08 1.86 1.31
C SER A 139 0.40 2.34 2.67
N PRO A 140 0.82 3.61 2.82
CA PRO A 140 1.09 4.20 4.13
C PRO A 140 -0.17 4.29 5.00
N VAL A 141 -1.36 4.08 4.45
CA VAL A 141 -2.61 3.96 5.20
C VAL A 141 -2.80 2.50 5.62
N PRO A 142 -3.21 2.18 6.87
CA PRO A 142 -3.58 3.09 7.98
C PRO A 142 -2.46 3.21 9.04
N LEU A 143 -1.25 3.65 8.68
CA LEU A 143 -0.20 3.82 9.68
C LEU A 143 -0.59 4.90 10.70
N PRO A 144 -0.47 4.64 12.01
CA PRO A 144 -0.67 5.67 13.02
C PRO A 144 0.22 6.88 12.76
N LYS A 145 -0.31 8.09 12.97
CA LYS A 145 0.37 9.37 12.77
C LYS A 145 1.85 9.35 13.20
N ARG A 146 2.11 8.94 14.45
CA ARG A 146 3.46 8.93 15.03
C ARG A 146 4.42 8.01 14.27
N SER A 147 3.96 6.82 13.90
CA SER A 147 4.75 5.83 13.17
C SER A 147 5.07 6.32 11.76
N PHE A 148 4.07 6.91 11.09
CA PHE A 148 4.24 7.47 9.75
C PHE A 148 5.23 8.64 9.73
N ILE A 149 5.07 9.65 10.62
CA ILE A 149 5.98 10.81 10.66
C ILE A 149 7.42 10.36 10.93
N ARG A 150 7.63 9.44 11.89
CA ARG A 150 8.96 8.89 12.18
C ARG A 150 9.58 8.18 10.97
N LEU A 151 8.78 7.39 10.25
CA LEU A 151 9.23 6.71 9.04
C LEU A 151 9.62 7.72 7.95
N MET A 152 8.78 8.72 7.71
CA MET A 152 9.04 9.72 6.68
C MET A 152 10.28 10.56 6.97
N LYS A 153 10.49 10.98 8.23
CA LYS A 153 11.73 11.67 8.64
C LYS A 153 12.98 10.80 8.41
N LYS A 154 12.89 9.48 8.66
CA LYS A 154 13.99 8.56 8.37
C LYS A 154 14.30 8.44 6.87
N ILE A 155 13.28 8.50 6.01
CA ILE A 155 13.43 8.35 4.54
C ILE A 155 13.88 9.66 3.89
N ALA A 156 13.20 10.76 4.19
CA ALA A 156 13.45 12.06 3.56
C ALA A 156 14.58 12.85 4.25
N GLY A 157 15.05 12.36 5.41
CA GLY A 157 16.02 13.01 6.28
C GLY A 157 15.36 13.94 7.29
N ASP A 158 16.03 14.15 8.43
CA ASP A 158 15.53 15.02 9.52
C ASP A 158 15.41 16.50 9.13
N LYS A 159 15.81 16.86 7.89
CA LYS A 159 15.84 18.24 7.37
C LYS A 159 14.58 18.65 6.60
N GLU A 160 13.51 17.87 6.67
CA GLU A 160 12.22 18.16 6.00
C GLU A 160 11.17 18.65 7.02
N PRO A 161 11.16 19.95 7.37
CA PRO A 161 10.36 20.49 8.48
C PRO A 161 8.85 20.42 8.25
N TYR A 162 8.40 20.35 7.00
CA TYR A 162 6.98 20.34 6.65
C TYR A 162 6.19 19.14 7.23
N TYR A 163 6.87 18.06 7.64
CA TYR A 163 6.22 16.96 8.33
C TYR A 163 5.74 17.33 9.74
N ASP A 164 6.42 18.28 10.41
CA ASP A 164 5.99 18.80 11.70
C ASP A 164 4.76 19.70 11.52
N ASP A 165 4.75 20.59 10.52
CA ASP A 165 3.53 21.37 10.20
C ASP A 165 2.35 20.47 9.84
N LEU A 166 2.58 19.43 9.04
CA LEU A 166 1.53 18.46 8.70
C LEU A 166 1.02 17.73 9.94
N SER A 167 1.92 17.41 10.87
CA SER A 167 1.55 16.84 12.17
C SER A 167 0.66 17.81 12.95
N ASP A 168 1.03 19.07 13.00
CA ASP A 168 0.45 20.04 13.93
C ASP A 168 -0.81 20.72 13.38
N ALA A 169 -1.03 20.65 12.06
CA ALA A 169 -2.22 21.17 11.38
C ALA A 169 -3.56 20.58 11.86
N GLY A 170 -3.57 19.46 12.59
CA GLY A 170 -4.79 18.83 13.10
C GLY A 170 -5.70 18.28 12.00
N GLY A 171 -6.99 18.08 12.29
CA GLY A 171 -8.02 17.75 11.29
C GLY A 171 -7.75 16.49 10.43
N PHE A 172 -6.99 15.54 10.96
CA PHE A 172 -6.50 14.34 10.25
C PHE A 172 -5.64 14.65 9.02
N ALA A 173 -4.92 15.78 9.00
CA ALA A 173 -4.08 16.18 7.88
C ALA A 173 -3.05 15.12 7.47
N VAL A 174 -2.37 14.50 8.44
CA VAL A 174 -1.41 13.41 8.19
C VAL A 174 -2.07 12.22 7.47
N GLU A 175 -3.25 11.81 7.91
CA GLU A 175 -3.97 10.68 7.29
C GLU A 175 -4.43 11.03 5.87
N LYS A 176 -4.96 12.24 5.64
CA LYS A 176 -5.32 12.70 4.30
C LYS A 176 -4.11 12.76 3.37
N PHE A 177 -2.96 13.18 3.91
CA PHE A 177 -1.70 13.19 3.17
C PHE A 177 -1.23 11.79 2.81
N GLN A 178 -1.32 10.81 3.73
CA GLN A 178 -1.04 9.40 3.42
C GLN A 178 -1.89 8.89 2.24
N HIS A 179 -3.18 9.24 2.20
CA HIS A 179 -4.04 8.89 1.07
C HIS A 179 -3.58 9.54 -0.25
N ALA A 180 -3.16 10.81 -0.20
CA ALA A 180 -2.61 11.50 -1.38
C ALA A 180 -1.32 10.83 -1.90
N MET A 181 -0.47 10.32 -1.01
CA MET A 181 0.77 9.61 -1.40
C MET A 181 0.51 8.35 -2.22
N ILE A 182 -0.65 7.69 -2.06
CA ILE A 182 -1.01 6.50 -2.86
C ILE A 182 -1.01 6.84 -4.35
N LEU A 183 -1.56 8.01 -4.70
CA LEU A 183 -1.63 8.48 -6.09
C LEU A 183 -0.22 8.66 -6.69
N SER A 184 0.73 9.16 -5.91
CA SER A 184 2.13 9.37 -6.32
C SER A 184 2.88 8.07 -6.63
N ARG A 185 2.26 6.90 -6.42
CA ARG A 185 2.84 5.59 -6.74
C ARG A 185 2.08 4.85 -7.84
N HIS A 186 1.03 5.43 -8.41
CA HIS A 186 0.22 4.79 -9.44
C HIS A 186 0.96 4.63 -10.76
N TYR A 187 0.77 3.47 -11.40
CA TYR A 187 1.29 3.09 -12.71
C TYR A 187 0.72 1.73 -13.12
N PHE A 188 0.30 1.50 -14.38
CA PHE A 188 -0.20 0.18 -14.79
C PHE A 188 0.04 -0.13 -16.27
N HIS A 189 -0.28 0.81 -17.17
CA HIS A 189 -0.18 0.67 -18.62
C HIS A 189 1.06 1.31 -19.22
N ALA A 190 1.51 2.45 -18.70
CA ALA A 190 2.68 3.15 -19.25
C ALA A 190 3.93 2.25 -19.19
N PRO A 191 5.07 2.63 -19.74
CA PRO A 191 6.38 2.14 -19.30
C PRO A 191 6.82 2.82 -18.00
N LYS A 192 7.44 2.07 -17.08
CA LYS A 192 7.83 2.59 -15.75
C LYS A 192 8.79 3.78 -15.86
N ASP A 193 9.73 3.70 -16.81
CA ASP A 193 10.71 4.75 -17.08
C ASP A 193 10.03 6.05 -17.52
N MET A 194 8.95 5.98 -18.32
CA MET A 194 8.19 7.18 -18.71
C MET A 194 7.52 7.84 -17.49
N ILE A 195 7.04 7.06 -16.51
CA ILE A 195 6.47 7.63 -15.28
C ILE A 195 7.54 8.38 -14.48
N HIS A 196 8.74 7.81 -14.39
CA HIS A 196 9.87 8.48 -13.76
C HIS A 196 10.26 9.75 -14.51
N MET A 197 10.36 9.71 -15.83
CA MET A 197 10.66 10.89 -16.65
C MET A 197 9.60 11.99 -16.49
N ALA A 198 8.31 11.66 -16.53
CA ALA A 198 7.24 12.64 -16.31
C ALA A 198 7.28 13.24 -14.89
N ARG A 199 7.64 12.45 -13.86
CA ARG A 199 7.84 12.99 -12.51
C ARG A 199 9.08 13.87 -12.41
N LEU A 200 10.19 13.48 -13.04
CA LEU A 200 11.43 14.26 -13.06
C LEU A 200 11.20 15.61 -13.73
N GLY A 201 10.59 15.63 -14.92
CA GLY A 201 10.25 16.87 -15.63
C GLY A 201 9.32 17.77 -14.82
N SER A 202 8.25 17.21 -14.25
CA SER A 202 7.34 17.95 -13.38
C SER A 202 8.06 18.54 -12.16
N THR A 203 8.84 17.73 -11.44
CA THR A 203 9.52 18.17 -10.21
C THR A 203 10.64 19.17 -10.50
N ARG A 204 11.32 19.04 -11.65
CA ARG A 204 12.33 20.00 -12.10
C ARG A 204 11.70 21.35 -12.42
N ALA A 205 10.57 21.38 -13.13
CA ALA A 205 9.85 22.61 -13.44
C ALA A 205 9.35 23.36 -12.20
N GLU A 206 9.19 22.67 -11.07
CA GLU A 206 8.84 23.26 -9.78
C GLU A 206 10.04 23.87 -9.01
N ASP A 207 11.26 23.76 -9.55
CA ASP A 207 12.52 24.29 -8.99
C ASP A 207 12.79 23.87 -7.53
N CYS A 208 12.51 22.60 -7.20
CA CYS A 208 12.81 22.02 -5.88
C CYS A 208 13.93 20.98 -5.99
N GLY A 209 15.19 21.41 -5.81
CA GLY A 209 16.38 20.52 -5.85
C GLY A 209 16.26 19.26 -4.99
N PRO A 210 15.95 19.35 -3.68
CA PRO A 210 15.77 18.16 -2.83
C PRO A 210 14.65 17.23 -3.32
N CYS A 211 13.56 17.79 -3.88
CA CYS A 211 12.47 16.99 -4.43
C CYS A 211 12.93 16.22 -5.68
N VAL A 212 13.75 16.85 -6.54
CA VAL A 212 14.35 16.20 -7.71
C VAL A 212 15.24 15.04 -7.28
N GLU A 213 16.09 15.20 -6.25
CA GLU A 213 16.94 14.12 -5.74
C GLU A 213 16.13 12.94 -5.17
N ILE A 214 15.01 13.21 -4.48
CA ILE A 214 14.12 12.15 -4.01
C ILE A 214 13.53 11.37 -5.20
N VAL A 215 13.03 12.08 -6.22
CA VAL A 215 12.47 11.45 -7.43
C VAL A 215 13.54 10.69 -8.21
N ARG A 216 14.76 11.23 -8.33
CA ARG A 216 15.93 10.53 -8.89
C ARG A 216 16.24 9.26 -8.11
N GLY A 217 16.23 9.31 -6.78
CA GLY A 217 16.41 8.15 -5.92
C GLY A 217 15.38 7.05 -6.19
N PHE A 218 14.12 7.41 -6.45
CA PHE A 218 13.11 6.44 -6.86
C PHE A 218 13.39 5.82 -8.23
N ALA A 219 13.84 6.61 -9.20
CA ALA A 219 14.20 6.12 -10.53
C ALA A 219 15.38 5.14 -10.48
N LEU A 220 16.42 5.47 -9.70
CA LEU A 220 17.58 4.61 -9.45
C LEU A 220 17.19 3.30 -8.75
N ALA A 221 16.36 3.39 -7.69
CA ALA A 221 15.87 2.21 -6.98
C ALA A 221 15.01 1.28 -7.86
N ASP A 222 14.40 1.85 -8.91
CA ASP A 222 13.65 1.13 -9.92
C ASP A 222 14.52 0.62 -11.09
N GLY A 223 15.84 0.85 -11.06
CA GLY A 223 16.83 0.29 -11.98
C GLY A 223 17.15 1.14 -13.22
N MET A 224 16.71 2.40 -13.26
CA MET A 224 17.14 3.32 -14.33
C MET A 224 18.63 3.67 -14.16
N ALA A 225 19.36 3.73 -15.27
CA ALA A 225 20.77 4.14 -15.26
C ALA A 225 20.91 5.60 -14.82
N ASP A 226 21.90 5.88 -13.96
CA ASP A 226 22.10 7.22 -13.43
C ASP A 226 22.41 8.25 -14.52
N GLU A 227 23.25 7.88 -15.49
CA GLU A 227 23.61 8.71 -16.63
C GLU A 227 22.37 9.13 -17.44
N ARG A 228 21.46 8.19 -17.72
CA ARG A 228 20.19 8.47 -18.42
C ARG A 228 19.32 9.49 -17.67
N ILE A 229 19.27 9.39 -16.34
CA ILE A 229 18.53 10.35 -15.50
C ILE A 229 19.21 11.73 -15.53
N GLN A 230 20.53 11.78 -15.37
CA GLN A 230 21.31 13.01 -15.39
C GLN A 230 21.21 13.73 -16.73
N ASN A 231 21.32 12.98 -17.83
CA ASN A 231 21.17 13.49 -19.19
C ASN A 231 19.80 14.17 -19.40
N ALA A 232 18.71 13.53 -18.95
CA ALA A 232 17.38 14.13 -18.98
C ALA A 232 17.29 15.42 -18.14
N LEU A 233 17.82 15.42 -16.91
CA LEU A 233 17.82 16.60 -16.03
C LEU A 233 18.59 17.78 -16.64
N MET A 234 19.69 17.50 -17.34
CA MET A 234 20.52 18.46 -18.08
C MET A 234 19.91 18.90 -19.42
N GLY A 235 18.69 18.45 -19.75
CA GLY A 235 17.98 18.81 -20.98
C GLY A 235 18.47 18.08 -22.23
N LYS A 236 19.13 16.92 -22.06
CA LYS A 236 19.64 16.05 -23.12
C LYS A 236 19.16 14.61 -22.95
N PRO A 237 17.85 14.35 -22.91
CA PRO A 237 17.32 12.98 -22.73
C PRO A 237 17.86 12.02 -23.81
N ASP A 238 18.13 10.77 -23.41
CA ASP A 238 18.79 9.75 -24.26
C ASP A 238 17.91 9.26 -25.43
N SER A 239 16.60 9.51 -25.37
CA SER A 239 15.64 9.05 -26.38
C SER A 239 14.45 10.01 -26.54
N ASP A 240 13.78 9.95 -27.69
CA ASP A 240 12.55 10.70 -27.96
C ASP A 240 11.42 10.32 -26.97
N THR A 241 11.37 9.06 -26.53
CA THR A 241 10.42 8.60 -25.51
C THR A 241 10.67 9.27 -24.16
N ASP A 242 11.94 9.39 -23.76
CA ASP A 242 12.32 10.07 -22.52
C ASP A 242 12.02 11.56 -22.61
N ALA A 243 12.39 12.18 -23.73
CA ALA A 243 12.09 13.58 -24.00
C ALA A 243 10.59 13.86 -23.93
N LEU A 244 9.78 13.05 -24.62
CA LEU A 244 8.32 13.19 -24.63
C LEU A 244 7.72 13.12 -23.23
N ALA A 245 8.11 12.12 -22.44
CA ALA A 245 7.57 11.93 -21.09
C ALA A 245 8.03 13.05 -20.14
N PHE A 246 9.31 13.40 -20.19
CA PHE A 246 9.91 14.46 -19.38
C PHE A 246 9.26 15.81 -19.68
N ASP A 247 9.19 16.19 -20.95
CA ASP A 247 8.62 17.44 -21.42
C ASP A 247 7.12 17.54 -21.14
N PHE A 248 6.41 16.41 -21.22
CA PHE A 248 4.99 16.39 -20.87
C PHE A 248 4.79 16.68 -19.38
N GLY A 249 5.65 16.14 -18.52
CA GLY A 249 5.65 16.44 -17.09
C GLY A 249 6.00 17.90 -16.78
N ASP A 250 7.05 18.41 -17.42
CA ASP A 250 7.52 19.80 -17.32
C ASP A 250 6.43 20.81 -17.76
N ALA A 251 5.77 20.55 -18.90
CA ALA A 251 4.69 21.40 -19.41
C ALA A 251 3.48 21.45 -18.46
N ILE A 252 3.11 20.32 -17.85
CA ILE A 252 2.01 20.27 -16.86
C ILE A 252 2.36 21.08 -15.62
N ALA A 253 3.59 20.97 -15.11
CA ALA A 253 4.01 21.62 -13.88
C ALA A 253 4.23 23.12 -14.04
N SER A 254 4.81 23.54 -15.16
CA SER A 254 5.00 24.95 -15.53
C SER A 254 3.70 25.67 -15.91
N GLY A 255 2.62 24.93 -16.15
CA GLY A 255 1.32 25.50 -16.55
C GLY A 255 1.22 25.85 -18.04
N ASP A 256 2.11 25.31 -18.88
CA ASP A 256 2.04 25.47 -20.34
C ASP A 256 0.95 24.56 -20.92
N VAL A 257 -0.28 25.10 -20.95
CA VAL A 257 -1.48 24.36 -21.37
C VAL A 257 -1.40 23.90 -22.82
N LEU A 258 -0.81 24.70 -23.71
CA LEU A 258 -0.72 24.38 -25.14
C LEU A 258 0.28 23.24 -25.36
N ARG A 259 1.49 23.37 -24.83
CA ARG A 259 2.53 22.32 -24.94
C ARG A 259 2.09 21.02 -24.28
N ALA A 260 1.46 21.09 -23.11
CA ALA A 260 0.91 19.89 -22.45
C ALA A 260 -0.19 19.22 -23.30
N SER A 261 -1.06 20.01 -23.95
CA SER A 261 -2.09 19.48 -24.84
C SER A 261 -1.50 18.75 -26.05
N GLU A 262 -0.50 19.35 -26.69
CA GLU A 262 0.19 18.80 -27.87
C GLU A 262 0.96 17.53 -27.54
N LEU A 263 1.84 17.57 -26.53
CA LEU A 263 2.60 16.40 -26.08
C LEU A 263 1.66 15.28 -25.62
N GLY A 264 0.57 15.62 -24.93
CA GLY A 264 -0.44 14.65 -24.53
C GLY A 264 -1.12 13.94 -25.71
N LYS A 265 -1.37 14.64 -26.83
CA LYS A 265 -1.87 14.01 -28.06
C LYS A 265 -0.84 13.05 -28.64
N VAL A 266 0.44 13.41 -28.63
CA VAL A 266 1.53 12.55 -29.11
C VAL A 266 1.63 11.27 -28.26
N VAL A 267 1.59 11.38 -26.94
CA VAL A 267 1.56 10.22 -26.02
C VAL A 267 0.38 9.30 -26.34
N GLU A 268 -0.81 9.88 -26.53
CA GLU A 268 -2.02 9.11 -26.81
C GLU A 268 -1.96 8.40 -28.17
N ALA A 269 -1.38 9.03 -29.19
CA ALA A 269 -1.21 8.44 -30.52
C ALA A 269 -0.14 7.33 -30.54
N GLN A 270 0.97 7.50 -29.82
CA GLN A 270 2.06 6.52 -29.80
C GLN A 270 1.82 5.36 -28.84
N TYR A 271 1.06 5.58 -27.76
CA TYR A 271 0.84 4.59 -26.71
C TYR A 271 -0.65 4.29 -26.52
N SER A 272 -1.36 5.14 -25.76
CA SER A 272 -2.81 5.06 -25.55
C SER A 272 -3.29 6.14 -24.57
N ARG A 273 -4.62 6.30 -24.46
CA ARG A 273 -5.26 7.19 -23.48
C ARG A 273 -4.94 6.80 -22.02
N PRO A 274 -4.95 5.52 -21.60
CA PRO A 274 -4.49 5.13 -20.27
C PRO A 274 -3.06 5.56 -19.95
N VAL A 275 -2.12 5.44 -20.89
CA VAL A 275 -0.73 5.89 -20.68
C VAL A 275 -0.68 7.41 -20.45
N ARG A 276 -1.40 8.19 -21.26
CA ARG A 276 -1.53 9.64 -21.05
C ARG A 276 -2.09 9.97 -19.66
N THR A 277 -3.12 9.26 -19.22
CA THR A 277 -3.71 9.43 -17.89
C THR A 277 -2.68 9.17 -16.79
N GLU A 278 -1.94 8.06 -16.87
CA GLU A 278 -0.94 7.70 -15.87
C GLU A 278 0.22 8.70 -15.80
N LEU A 279 0.73 9.16 -16.93
CA LEU A 279 1.75 10.22 -16.98
C LEU A 279 1.21 11.55 -16.44
N THR A 280 -0.06 11.87 -16.68
CA THR A 280 -0.72 13.07 -16.12
C THR A 280 -0.78 12.99 -14.59
N LEU A 281 -1.18 11.84 -14.03
CA LEU A 281 -1.21 11.63 -12.58
C LEU A 281 0.20 11.67 -11.98
N ALA A 282 1.19 11.12 -12.69
CA ALA A 282 2.59 11.18 -12.31
C ALA A 282 3.10 12.63 -12.24
N ALA A 283 2.86 13.41 -13.29
CA ALA A 283 3.21 14.82 -13.33
C ALA A 283 2.49 15.64 -12.25
N ALA A 284 1.17 15.49 -12.13
CA ALA A 284 0.37 16.23 -11.14
C ALA A 284 0.80 15.92 -9.69
N SER A 285 1.09 14.65 -9.38
CA SER A 285 1.57 14.26 -8.04
C SER A 285 3.00 14.72 -7.75
N GLY A 286 3.86 14.87 -8.76
CA GLY A 286 5.21 15.42 -8.61
C GLY A 286 5.25 16.84 -8.04
N ARG A 287 4.19 17.61 -8.29
CA ARG A 287 4.04 19.00 -7.83
C ARG A 287 3.65 19.14 -6.36
N LEU A 288 3.06 18.09 -5.77
CA LEU A 288 2.47 18.14 -4.44
C LEU A 288 3.48 18.59 -3.38
N TYR A 289 4.66 17.96 -3.37
CA TYR A 289 5.69 18.25 -2.37
C TYR A 289 6.36 19.61 -2.58
N PRO A 290 6.83 19.99 -3.78
CA PRO A 290 7.32 21.34 -4.03
C PRO A 290 6.30 22.44 -3.68
N ALA A 291 5.04 22.26 -4.04
CA ALA A 291 3.98 23.24 -3.77
C ALA A 291 3.72 23.40 -2.26
N ILE A 292 3.67 22.30 -1.50
CA ILE A 292 3.54 22.35 -0.04
C ILE A 292 4.72 23.10 0.58
N LYS A 293 5.95 22.76 0.19
CA LYS A 293 7.16 23.42 0.71
C LYS A 293 7.16 24.91 0.40
N ARG A 294 6.80 25.33 -0.83
CA ARG A 294 6.65 26.75 -1.17
C ARG A 294 5.57 27.43 -0.33
N GLY A 295 4.40 26.82 -0.20
CA GLY A 295 3.28 27.37 0.57
C GLY A 295 3.59 27.55 2.06
N LEU A 296 4.43 26.68 2.63
CA LEU A 296 4.88 26.75 4.03
C LEU A 296 6.15 27.59 4.23
N GLY A 297 6.72 28.16 3.16
CA GLY A 297 7.95 28.98 3.26
C GLY A 297 9.25 28.19 3.37
N TYR A 298 9.24 26.87 3.12
CA TYR A 298 10.44 26.02 3.10
C TYR A 298 11.11 25.93 1.73
N ALA A 299 10.57 26.62 0.73
CA ALA A 299 11.23 26.69 -0.56
C ALA A 299 12.42 27.64 -0.50
N SER A 300 13.59 27.08 -0.18
CA SER A 300 14.84 27.68 -0.59
C SER A 300 15.10 27.27 -2.04
N SER A 301 14.94 28.19 -2.99
CA SER A 301 15.58 28.11 -4.30
C SER A 301 17.03 27.66 -4.11
N CYS A 302 17.46 26.54 -4.70
CA CYS A 302 18.84 26.01 -4.78
C CYS A 302 19.92 26.72 -3.92
N ARG A 303 19.72 26.87 -2.60
CA ARG A 303 20.75 27.30 -1.67
C ARG A 303 21.21 26.03 -1.01
N ILE A 304 22.34 25.54 -1.52
CA ILE A 304 23.25 24.69 -0.77
C ILE A 304 23.29 25.28 0.65
N PRO A 305 23.00 24.51 1.71
CA PRO A 305 23.07 25.04 3.07
C PRO A 305 24.47 25.62 3.26
N MET A 306 24.54 26.93 3.50
CA MET A 306 25.79 27.52 3.98
C MET A 306 26.05 26.86 5.33
N THR A 307 27.17 26.16 5.40
CA THR A 307 27.73 25.70 6.66
C THR A 307 28.12 26.96 7.43
N GLU A 308 27.51 27.15 8.59
CA GLU A 308 28.10 27.96 9.67
C GLU A 308 29.00 27.06 10.52
#